data_AF-A0A5C4NGC9-F1
#
_entry.id   AF-A0A5C4NGC9-F1
#
_cell.length_a   1.000
_cell.length_b   1.000
_cell.length_c   1.000
_cell.angle_alpha   90.00
_cell.angle_beta   90.00
_cell.angle_gamma   90.00
#
_symmetry.space_group_name_H-M   'P 1'
#
loop_
_entity.id
_entity.type
_entity.pdbx_description
1 polymer ?
#
loop_
_entity_poly.entity_id
_entity_poly.type
_entity_poly.pdbx_seq_one_letter_code
_entity_poly.pdbx_strand_id
1 'polypeptide(L)'
;MAMTDEDELEMIFAQARGLRPEPDDDLMARLMADALREMPGTVVAAPRPKPGWRDWMRALGGWPALGGLAAATVAGFWIGLTAPAGVSALAPGLWGEDVSVALGVDEDLLSLLEG
;
A
#
# COMPACT_ATOMS: atom_id res chain seq x y z
N MET A 1 4.61 19.09 36.07
CA MET A 1 4.07 18.40 34.88
C MET A 1 4.20 19.42 33.76
N ALA A 2 5.07 19.18 32.78
CA ALA A 2 5.22 20.10 31.65
C ALA A 2 3.97 19.99 30.77
N MET A 3 3.43 21.12 30.32
CA MET A 3 2.35 21.14 29.33
C MET A 3 2.90 20.59 28.01
N THR A 4 2.16 19.68 27.41
CA THR A 4 2.48 19.11 26.10
C THR A 4 1.86 19.96 24.99
N ASP A 5 2.37 19.84 23.76
CA ASP A 5 1.78 20.51 22.59
C ASP A 5 0.29 20.13 22.41
N GLU A 6 -0.10 18.91 22.79
CA GLU A 6 -1.50 18.44 22.76
C GLU A 6 -2.38 19.22 23.74
N ASP A 7 -1.86 19.54 24.93
CA ASP A 7 -2.56 20.34 25.95
C ASP A 7 -2.76 21.80 25.49
N GLU A 8 -1.76 22.36 24.79
CA GLU A 8 -1.86 23.72 24.22
C GLU A 8 -2.89 23.78 23.09
N LEU A 9 -2.92 22.78 22.21
CA LEU A 9 -3.91 22.68 21.14
C LEU A 9 -5.33 22.53 21.68
N GLU A 10 -5.53 21.65 22.67
CA GLU A 10 -6.85 21.46 23.29
C GLU A 10 -7.36 22.76 23.92
N MET A 11 -6.48 23.55 24.55
CA MET A 11 -6.83 24.85 25.11
C MET A 11 -7.29 25.85 24.03
N ILE A 12 -6.58 25.93 22.91
CA ILE A 12 -6.94 26.80 21.79
C ILE A 12 -8.28 26.36 21.17
N PHE A 13 -8.50 25.06 20.99
CA PHE A 13 -9.77 24.54 20.48
C PHE A 13 -10.93 24.73 21.46
N ALA A 14 -10.68 24.66 22.78
CA ALA A 14 -11.68 24.97 23.80
C ALA A 14 -12.12 26.44 23.72
N GLN A 15 -11.16 27.36 23.53
CA GLN A 15 -11.46 28.78 23.33
C GLN A 15 -12.24 29.02 22.03
N ALA A 16 -11.81 28.43 20.91
CA ALA A 16 -12.46 28.60 19.61
C ALA A 16 -13.92 28.11 19.61
N ARG A 17 -14.23 27.01 20.32
CA ARG A 17 -15.59 26.47 20.45
C ARG A 17 -16.57 27.45 21.12
N GLY A 18 -16.08 28.34 21.98
CA GLY A 18 -16.88 29.37 22.65
C GLY A 18 -17.21 30.56 21.74
N LEU A 19 -16.43 30.78 20.69
CA LEU A 19 -16.54 31.97 19.84
C LEU A 19 -17.61 31.88 18.75
N ARG A 20 -18.44 30.81 18.70
CA ARG A 20 -19.41 30.48 17.63
C ARG A 20 -20.05 31.72 17.00
N PRO A 21 -19.48 32.25 15.91
CA PRO A 21 -20.09 33.34 15.20
C PRO A 21 -21.21 32.74 14.34
N GLU A 22 -22.38 33.38 14.36
CA GLU A 22 -23.46 33.02 13.45
C GLU A 22 -23.00 33.35 12.02
N PRO A 23 -23.04 32.39 11.06
CA PRO A 23 -22.73 32.68 9.67
C PRO A 23 -23.77 33.63 9.06
N ASP A 24 -23.35 34.44 8.09
CA ASP A 24 -24.23 35.36 7.38
C ASP A 24 -25.32 34.60 6.60
N ASP A 25 -26.53 35.15 6.55
CA ASP A 25 -27.69 34.52 5.91
C ASP A 25 -27.48 34.34 4.39
N ASP A 26 -26.81 35.30 3.73
CA ASP A 26 -26.49 35.20 2.31
C ASP A 26 -25.48 34.06 2.05
N LEU A 27 -24.51 33.88 2.94
CA LEU A 27 -23.58 32.75 2.88
C LEU A 27 -24.33 31.42 3.04
N MET A 28 -25.23 31.34 4.02
CA MET A 28 -26.03 30.13 4.26
C MET A 28 -26.93 29.81 3.06
N ALA A 29 -27.55 30.80 2.43
CA ALA A 29 -28.36 30.60 1.25
C ALA A 29 -27.56 30.04 0.07
N ARG A 30 -26.35 30.57 -0.18
CA ARG A 30 -25.43 30.07 -1.22
C ARG A 30 -24.95 28.65 -0.92
N LEU A 31 -24.55 28.39 0.33
CA LEU A 31 -24.12 27.07 0.78
C LEU A 31 -25.22 26.02 0.57
N MET A 32 -26.47 26.34 0.90
CA MET A 32 -27.60 25.44 0.68
C MET A 32 -27.87 25.22 -0.81
N ALA A 33 -27.76 26.25 -1.64
CA ALA A 33 -27.90 26.10 -3.09
C ALA A 33 -26.82 25.18 -3.67
N ASP A 34 -25.57 25.30 -3.22
CA ASP A 34 -24.47 24.45 -3.66
C ASP A 34 -24.60 23.01 -3.14
N ALA A 35 -24.98 22.84 -1.87
CA ALA A 35 -25.27 21.52 -1.31
C ALA A 35 -26.38 20.81 -2.11
N LEU A 36 -27.44 21.52 -2.49
CA LEU A 36 -28.52 20.95 -3.31
C LEU A 36 -28.06 20.58 -4.73
N ARG A 37 -27.06 21.28 -5.30
CA ARG A 37 -26.48 20.94 -6.61
C ARG A 37 -25.62 19.67 -6.55
N GLU A 38 -24.87 19.52 -5.47
CA GLU A 38 -23.94 18.39 -5.26
C GLU A 38 -24.62 17.18 -4.63
N MET A 39 -25.82 17.34 -4.07
CA MET A 39 -26.61 16.21 -3.57
C MET A 39 -26.84 15.24 -4.73
N PRO A 40 -26.29 14.01 -4.65
CA PRO A 40 -26.60 13.01 -5.66
C PRO A 40 -28.11 12.81 -5.62
N GLY A 41 -28.78 13.01 -6.76
CA GLY A 41 -30.19 12.67 -6.87
C GLY A 41 -30.42 11.24 -6.40
N THR A 42 -31.66 10.89 -6.06
CA THR A 42 -32.05 9.49 -5.89
C THR A 42 -31.91 8.79 -7.24
N VAL A 43 -30.68 8.40 -7.57
CA VAL A 43 -30.37 7.65 -8.77
C VAL A 43 -30.93 6.26 -8.49
N VAL A 44 -32.06 5.95 -9.13
CA VAL A 44 -32.48 4.57 -9.34
C VAL A 44 -31.26 3.87 -9.91
N ALA A 45 -30.62 3.00 -9.12
CA ALA A 45 -29.32 2.45 -9.45
C ALA A 45 -29.43 1.74 -10.81
N ALA A 46 -28.89 2.38 -11.85
CA ALA A 46 -28.68 1.71 -13.12
C ALA A 46 -27.78 0.48 -12.84
N PRO A 47 -28.00 -0.65 -13.54
CA PRO A 47 -27.15 -1.83 -13.36
C PRO A 47 -25.68 -1.41 -13.52
N ARG A 48 -24.90 -1.53 -12.44
CA ARG A 48 -23.50 -1.13 -12.44
C ARG A 48 -22.76 -1.97 -13.47
N PRO A 49 -21.94 -1.36 -14.35
CA PRO A 49 -21.08 -2.11 -15.25
C PRO A 49 -20.20 -3.06 -14.42
N LYS A 50 -19.86 -4.22 -15.00
CA LYS A 50 -18.98 -5.18 -14.32
C LYS A 50 -17.70 -4.47 -13.89
N PRO A 51 -17.25 -4.63 -12.64
CA PRO A 51 -16.09 -3.91 -12.13
C PRO A 51 -14.87 -4.24 -13.00
N GLY A 52 -14.24 -3.19 -13.52
CA GLY A 52 -13.02 -3.31 -14.31
C GLY A 52 -11.78 -3.41 -13.43
N TRP A 53 -10.62 -3.66 -14.04
CA TRP A 53 -9.32 -3.65 -13.34
C TRP A 53 -9.08 -2.35 -12.53
N ARG A 54 -9.58 -1.22 -13.03
CA ARG A 54 -9.52 0.09 -12.36
C ARG A 54 -10.36 0.16 -11.08
N ASP A 55 -11.49 -0.52 -11.02
CA ASP A 55 -12.34 -0.53 -9.83
C ASP A 55 -11.73 -1.41 -8.74
N TRP A 56 -11.02 -2.48 -9.11
CA TRP A 56 -10.19 -3.26 -8.21
C TRP A 56 -9.05 -2.44 -7.61
N MET A 57 -8.32 -1.67 -8.42
CA MET A 57 -7.27 -0.76 -7.91
C MET A 57 -7.84 0.31 -6.96
N ARG A 58 -9.06 0.82 -7.22
CA ARG A 58 -9.76 1.74 -6.30
C ARG A 58 -10.18 1.05 -5.00
N ALA A 59 -10.68 -0.19 -5.07
CA ALA A 59 -11.06 -0.97 -3.90
C ALA A 59 -9.87 -1.27 -2.97
N LEU A 60 -8.66 -1.41 -3.53
CA LEU A 60 -7.42 -1.61 -2.77
C LEU A 60 -6.89 -0.32 -2.11
N GLY A 61 -7.49 0.85 -2.36
CA GLY A 61 -7.06 2.14 -1.82
C GLY A 61 -6.42 3.08 -2.84
N GLY A 62 -6.43 2.73 -4.13
CA GLY A 62 -5.97 3.58 -5.22
C GLY A 62 -4.44 3.65 -5.36
N TRP A 63 -3.94 4.79 -5.85
CA TRP A 63 -2.52 5.03 -6.11
C TRP A 63 -1.60 4.84 -4.89
N PRO A 64 -1.98 5.23 -3.66
CA PRO A 64 -1.17 4.98 -2.46
C PRO A 64 -0.93 3.50 -2.19
N ALA A 65 -1.94 2.65 -2.39
CA ALA A 65 -1.81 1.21 -2.22
C ALA A 65 -0.84 0.60 -3.25
N LEU A 66 -0.84 1.11 -4.47
CA LEU A 66 0.11 0.71 -5.52
C LEU A 66 1.55 1.10 -5.15
N GLY A 67 1.74 2.29 -4.55
CA GLY A 67 3.02 2.74 -4.02
C GLY A 67 3.54 1.83 -2.91
N GLY A 68 2.67 1.44 -1.97
CA GLY A 68 2.99 0.48 -0.91
C GLY A 68 3.36 -0.91 -1.45
N LEU A 69 2.62 -1.41 -2.45
CA LEU A 69 2.92 -2.67 -3.11
C LEU A 69 4.30 -2.63 -3.79
N ALA A 70 4.59 -1.57 -4.53
CA ALA A 70 5.89 -1.39 -5.18
C ALA A 70 7.02 -1.33 -4.15
N ALA A 71 6.87 -0.55 -3.08
CA ALA A 71 7.84 -0.50 -2.00
C ALA A 71 8.05 -1.87 -1.33
N ALA A 72 6.98 -2.63 -1.08
CA ALA A 72 7.06 -3.98 -0.52
C ALA A 72 7.80 -4.95 -1.46
N THR A 73 7.60 -4.87 -2.78
CA THR A 73 8.35 -5.70 -3.74
C THR A 73 9.83 -5.37 -3.77
N VAL A 74 10.20 -4.08 -3.72
CA VAL A 74 11.60 -3.64 -3.66
C VAL A 74 12.24 -4.08 -2.34
N ALA A 75 11.52 -3.96 -1.22
CA ALA A 75 11.99 -4.43 0.08
C ALA A 75 12.17 -5.96 0.10
N GLY A 76 11.22 -6.72 -0.44
CA GLY A 76 11.34 -8.17 -0.57
C GLY A 76 12.50 -8.60 -1.46
N PHE A 77 12.71 -7.91 -2.58
CA PHE A 77 13.85 -8.15 -3.46
C PHE A 77 15.19 -7.86 -2.76
N TRP A 78 15.28 -6.76 -2.03
CA TRP A 78 16.46 -6.41 -1.24
C TRP A 78 16.79 -7.48 -0.20
N ILE A 79 15.78 -7.91 0.56
CA ILE A 79 15.92 -8.97 1.58
C ILE A 79 16.35 -10.31 0.95
N GLY A 80 15.81 -10.64 -0.23
CA GLY A 80 16.15 -11.88 -0.94
C GLY A 80 17.60 -11.92 -1.44
N LEU A 81 18.15 -10.78 -1.88
CA LEU A 81 19.54 -10.69 -2.32
C LEU A 81 20.54 -10.74 -1.17
N THR A 82 20.22 -10.13 -0.03
CA THR A 82 21.08 -10.10 1.16
C THR A 82 20.63 -11.13 2.19
N ALA A 83 20.25 -12.33 1.75
CA ALA A 83 19.73 -13.37 2.62
C ALA A 83 20.63 -13.54 3.87
N PRO A 84 20.13 -13.19 5.08
CA PRO A 84 20.93 -13.26 6.30
C PRO A 84 21.39 -14.70 6.54
N ALA A 85 22.60 -14.88 7.09
CA ALA A 85 23.19 -16.20 7.34
C ALA A 85 22.26 -17.18 8.11
N GLY A 86 21.35 -16.67 8.94
CA GLY A 86 20.36 -17.46 9.66
C GLY A 86 19.31 -18.16 8.77
N VAL A 87 18.98 -17.60 7.60
CA VAL A 87 18.01 -18.20 6.67
C VAL A 87 18.64 -19.34 5.87
N SER A 88 19.92 -19.18 5.50
CA SER A 88 20.70 -20.21 4.80
C SER A 88 20.96 -21.45 5.67
N ALA A 89 21.03 -21.29 6.99
CA ALA A 89 21.21 -22.40 7.93
C ALA A 89 19.92 -23.22 8.16
N LEU A 90 18.74 -22.60 7.98
CA LEU A 90 17.43 -23.25 8.18
C LEU A 90 16.84 -23.80 6.87
N ALA A 91 17.27 -23.28 5.72
CA ALA A 91 16.76 -23.67 4.41
C ALA A 91 16.87 -25.18 4.11
N PRO A 92 17.99 -25.87 4.39
CA PRO A 92 18.12 -27.31 4.09
C PRO A 92 17.12 -28.19 4.87
N GLY A 93 16.75 -27.78 6.08
CA GLY A 93 15.80 -28.52 6.92
C GLY A 93 14.32 -28.27 6.59
N LEU A 94 14.00 -27.17 5.90
CA LEU A 94 12.64 -26.76 5.54
C LEU A 94 12.26 -27.11 4.10
N TRP A 95 13.22 -27.02 3.17
CA TRP A 95 12.98 -27.14 1.73
C TRP A 95 13.50 -28.44 1.12
N GLY A 96 14.23 -29.25 1.91
CA GLY A 96 14.93 -30.44 1.45
C GLY A 96 16.40 -30.13 1.12
N GLU A 97 17.24 -31.14 1.25
CA GLU A 97 18.68 -31.04 1.02
C GLU A 97 18.96 -30.90 -0.49
N ASP A 98 19.76 -29.89 -0.86
CA ASP A 98 20.19 -29.73 -2.25
C ASP A 98 21.16 -30.87 -2.60
N VAL A 99 20.65 -31.87 -3.33
CA VAL A 99 21.50 -32.91 -3.94
C VAL A 99 22.15 -32.32 -5.18
N SER A 100 23.37 -31.81 -5.02
CA SER A 100 24.19 -31.40 -6.15
C SER A 100 24.70 -32.64 -6.89
N VAL A 101 24.15 -32.87 -8.09
CA VAL A 101 24.71 -33.84 -9.04
C VAL A 101 25.79 -33.11 -9.81
N ALA A 102 27.05 -33.42 -9.55
CA ALA A 102 28.14 -33.00 -10.41
C ALA A 102 27.90 -33.64 -11.78
N LEU A 103 27.53 -32.82 -12.77
CA LEU A 103 27.59 -33.21 -14.17
C LEU A 103 29.08 -33.25 -14.54
N GLY A 104 29.71 -34.38 -14.23
CA GLY A 104 31.05 -34.70 -14.72
C GLY A 104 31.00 -34.73 -16.23
N VAL A 105 31.42 -33.64 -16.87
CA VAL A 105 31.95 -33.75 -18.23
C VAL A 105 33.33 -34.36 -18.03
N ASP A 106 33.39 -35.68 -18.00
CA ASP A 106 34.66 -36.39 -17.94
C ASP A 106 35.51 -35.93 -19.13
N GLU A 107 36.74 -35.51 -18.86
CA GLU A 107 37.72 -35.10 -19.88
C GLU A 107 37.97 -36.23 -20.91
N ASP A 108 37.53 -37.46 -20.60
CA ASP A 108 37.46 -38.62 -21.48
C ASP A 108 36.57 -38.39 -22.73
N LEU A 109 35.52 -37.57 -22.63
CA LEU A 109 34.67 -37.24 -23.79
C LEU A 109 35.38 -36.29 -24.77
N LEU A 110 36.29 -35.46 -24.28
CA LEU A 110 37.10 -34.56 -25.11
C LEU A 110 38.28 -35.29 -25.74
N SER A 111 38.90 -36.24 -25.03
CA SER A 111 40.00 -37.06 -25.60
C SER A 111 39.55 -38.05 -26.68
N LEU A 112 38.28 -38.44 -26.71
CA LEU A 112 37.66 -39.24 -27.78
C LEU A 112 37.43 -38.47 -29.09
N LEU A 113 37.48 -37.13 -29.06
CA LEU A 113 37.24 -36.27 -30.23
C LEU A 113 38.55 -35.77 -30.87
N GLU A 114 39.67 -35.87 -30.14
CA GLU A 114 41.01 -35.50 -30.61
C GLU A 114 41.86 -36.70 -31.09
N GLY A 115 41.23 -37.88 -31.27
CA GLY A 115 41.86 -39.06 -31.88
C GLY A 115 42.00 -38.99 -33.39
#